data_AF-A0A7Z0UX56-F1
#
_entry.id   AF-A0A7Z0UX56-F1
#
_cell.length_a   1.000
_cell.length_b   1.000
_cell.length_c   1.000
_cell.angle_alpha   90.00
_cell.angle_beta   90.00
_cell.angle_gamma   90.00
#
_symmetry.space_group_name_H-M   'P 1'
#
loop_
_entity.id
_entity.type
_entity.pdbx_description
1 polymer ?
#
loop_
_entity_poly.entity_id
_entity_poly.type
_entity_poly.pdbx_seq_one_letter_code
_entity_poly.pdbx_strand_id
1 'polypeptide(L)'
;MADTLQSLAILGATGSIGNSTLAIIRQHPNRYRIHALTGFSRADKLLALAMEFNPVKICTSPDNYEQLSQKVADAGLDTVILSGDEGLIEIASDEAVDTVVAAIVGAAGLSSTLAAAGAGKRILLANKESLVMAGDLVIKTAKKYGATILPIDSEHNAIYQCLPAAIQADNTAIHHTAYGIKKLWLTASGGSFLDKSIKQMQNASVKEAVNHPNWSMGQKISIDSATMMNKGLELIEACHLFDLKEHQIQVVIHPNSVVHSLVEYVDGSFLAQLGTPDMKTPIAHALAYPERIKSGVMPLDLYQLGSLKFLAPDLDKFACLKLARHAARLGTGACIALNAANEIAVEAFLAEKICLTDIAVIVKACLDDKTITQDYSQDFGDEVLGLERILTMDKKVRKIAMAKIKLLKQGDVL
;
A
#
# COMPACT_ATOMS: atom_id res chain seq x y z
N MET A 1 12.31 -32.63 -11.76
CA MET A 1 13.00 -31.87 -10.70
C MET A 1 11.98 -31.76 -9.57
N ALA A 2 12.32 -32.13 -8.34
CA ALA A 2 11.37 -31.96 -7.23
C ALA A 2 11.05 -30.46 -7.13
N ASP A 3 9.78 -30.08 -7.24
CA ASP A 3 9.35 -28.68 -7.16
C ASP A 3 9.81 -28.13 -5.79
N THR A 4 10.86 -27.33 -5.80
CA THR A 4 11.35 -26.65 -4.60
C THR A 4 10.28 -25.64 -4.17
N LEU A 5 9.78 -25.79 -2.94
CA LEU A 5 8.80 -24.87 -2.36
C LEU A 5 9.34 -23.45 -2.36
N GLN A 6 8.54 -22.51 -2.85
CA GLN A 6 8.89 -21.09 -2.77
C GLN A 6 8.82 -20.65 -1.30
N SER A 7 9.93 -20.09 -0.80
CA SER A 7 10.12 -19.68 0.58
C SER A 7 9.61 -18.25 0.81
N LEU A 8 8.66 -18.07 1.74
CA LEU A 8 7.95 -16.82 1.95
C LEU A 8 8.25 -16.19 3.32
N ALA A 9 8.50 -14.88 3.31
CA ALA A 9 8.38 -14.02 4.47
C ALA A 9 7.13 -13.13 4.35
N ILE A 10 6.25 -13.14 5.35
CA ILE A 10 5.05 -12.29 5.36
C ILE A 10 5.21 -11.20 6.42
N LEU A 11 5.60 -10.00 5.95
CA LEU A 11 5.76 -8.83 6.80
C LEU A 11 4.38 -8.19 7.02
N GLY A 12 3.87 -8.23 8.26
CA GLY A 12 2.50 -7.84 8.58
C GLY A 12 1.48 -8.99 8.48
N ALA A 13 1.91 -10.22 8.74
CA ALA A 13 1.11 -11.45 8.67
C ALA A 13 -0.19 -11.42 9.48
N THR A 14 -0.23 -10.67 10.57
CA THR A 14 -1.44 -10.57 11.40
C THR A 14 -2.52 -9.65 10.79
N GLY A 15 -2.19 -8.82 9.78
CA GLY A 15 -3.08 -7.86 9.12
C GLY A 15 -4.11 -8.47 8.17
N SER A 16 -4.90 -7.61 7.51
CA SER A 16 -5.90 -8.05 6.52
C SER A 16 -5.27 -8.72 5.30
N ILE A 17 -4.20 -8.13 4.77
CA ILE A 17 -3.41 -8.74 3.68
C ILE A 17 -2.77 -10.05 4.14
N GLY A 18 -2.09 -10.05 5.30
CA GLY A 18 -1.51 -11.27 5.86
C GLY A 18 -2.51 -12.41 6.02
N ASN A 19 -3.72 -12.14 6.54
CA ASN A 19 -4.81 -13.11 6.60
C ASN A 19 -5.18 -13.67 5.22
N SER A 20 -5.32 -12.80 4.21
CA SER A 20 -5.70 -13.20 2.85
C SER A 20 -4.60 -14.03 2.19
N THR A 21 -3.33 -13.65 2.37
CA THR A 21 -2.16 -14.40 1.92
C THR A 21 -2.14 -15.79 2.56
N LEU A 22 -2.28 -15.89 3.88
CA LEU A 22 -2.27 -17.17 4.59
C LEU A 22 -3.47 -18.04 4.23
N ALA A 23 -4.63 -17.45 3.93
CA ALA A 23 -5.80 -18.20 3.42
C ALA A 23 -5.54 -18.83 2.04
N ILE A 24 -4.74 -18.19 1.18
CA ILE A 24 -4.30 -18.80 -0.08
C ILE A 24 -3.27 -19.89 0.20
N ILE A 25 -2.28 -19.64 1.06
CA ILE A 25 -1.22 -20.61 1.36
C ILE A 25 -1.78 -21.92 1.93
N ARG A 26 -2.79 -21.85 2.81
CA ARG A 26 -3.53 -23.03 3.30
C ARG A 26 -4.13 -23.90 2.19
N GLN A 27 -4.49 -23.31 1.05
CA GLN A 27 -5.05 -24.03 -0.10
C GLN A 27 -3.96 -24.63 -1.01
N HIS A 28 -2.68 -24.25 -0.82
CA HIS A 28 -1.55 -24.68 -1.67
C HIS A 28 -0.34 -25.14 -0.82
N PRO A 29 -0.52 -26.13 0.07
CA PRO A 29 0.50 -26.53 1.06
C PRO A 29 1.80 -27.04 0.45
N ASN A 30 1.74 -27.62 -0.75
CA ASN A 30 2.89 -28.19 -1.45
C ASN A 30 3.52 -27.21 -2.47
N ARG A 31 3.20 -25.91 -2.39
CA ARG A 31 3.77 -24.88 -3.28
C ARG A 31 4.55 -23.80 -2.54
N TYR A 32 4.17 -23.51 -1.30
CA TYR A 32 4.74 -22.44 -0.50
C TYR A 32 5.20 -22.96 0.85
N ARG A 33 6.37 -22.49 1.31
CA ARG A 33 6.86 -22.70 2.68
C ARG A 33 6.90 -21.35 3.39
N ILE A 34 6.32 -21.28 4.58
CA ILE A 34 6.47 -20.08 5.43
C ILE A 34 7.83 -20.14 6.11
N HIS A 35 8.73 -19.23 5.73
CA HIS A 35 10.01 -19.05 6.41
C HIS A 35 9.88 -18.08 7.58
N ALA A 36 9.14 -16.98 7.38
CA ALA A 36 9.00 -15.97 8.41
C ALA A 36 7.63 -15.28 8.45
N LEU A 37 7.19 -14.90 9.66
CA LEU A 37 5.96 -14.14 9.89
C LEU A 37 6.21 -12.97 10.83
N THR A 38 5.62 -11.82 10.58
CA THR A 38 5.74 -10.67 11.49
C THR A 38 4.40 -10.11 11.92
N GLY A 39 4.35 -9.54 13.12
CA GLY A 39 3.16 -8.90 13.67
C GLY A 39 3.52 -7.97 14.81
N PHE A 40 3.06 -6.72 14.75
CA PHE A 40 3.48 -5.69 15.69
C PHE A 40 2.84 -5.84 17.08
N SER A 41 1.51 -5.67 17.18
CA SER A 41 0.80 -5.59 18.47
C SER A 41 0.00 -6.85 18.86
N ARG A 42 -0.29 -7.75 17.92
CA ARG A 42 -1.15 -8.92 18.15
C ARG A 42 -0.31 -10.19 18.41
N ALA A 43 0.41 -10.20 19.52
CA ALA A 43 1.33 -11.27 19.89
C ALA A 43 0.65 -12.65 19.92
N ASP A 44 -0.54 -12.78 20.51
CA ASP A 44 -1.26 -14.06 20.58
C ASP A 44 -1.65 -14.60 19.19
N LYS A 45 -2.06 -13.70 18.30
CA LYS A 45 -2.36 -14.09 16.92
C LYS A 45 -1.09 -14.52 16.18
N LEU A 46 0.03 -13.84 16.41
CA LEU A 46 1.31 -14.22 15.81
C LEU A 46 1.78 -15.58 16.32
N LEU A 47 1.64 -15.85 17.63
CA LEU A 47 1.92 -17.17 18.21
C LEU A 47 1.05 -18.26 17.60
N ALA A 48 -0.27 -18.04 17.46
CA ALA A 48 -1.17 -19.01 16.85
C ALA A 48 -0.75 -19.34 15.40
N LEU A 49 -0.31 -18.32 14.64
CA LEU A 49 0.24 -18.55 13.31
C LEU A 49 1.59 -19.28 13.34
N ALA A 50 2.44 -19.03 14.34
CA ALA A 50 3.70 -19.74 14.51
C ALA A 50 3.47 -21.24 14.79
N MET A 51 2.49 -21.58 15.64
CA MET A 51 2.10 -22.96 15.90
C MET A 51 1.51 -23.66 14.66
N GLU A 52 0.78 -22.91 13.83
CA GLU A 52 0.17 -23.46 12.61
C GLU A 52 1.20 -23.72 11.51
N PHE A 53 2.09 -22.76 11.25
CA PHE A 53 2.98 -22.78 10.08
C PHE A 53 4.42 -23.18 10.39
N ASN A 54 4.79 -23.30 11.66
CA ASN A 54 6.14 -23.60 12.15
C ASN A 54 7.24 -22.81 11.40
N PRO A 55 7.16 -21.47 11.36
CA PRO A 55 8.13 -20.65 10.64
C PRO A 55 9.51 -20.74 11.29
N VAL A 56 10.57 -20.53 10.51
CA VAL A 56 11.94 -20.46 11.03
C VAL A 56 12.11 -19.22 11.91
N LYS A 57 11.50 -18.08 11.52
CA LYS A 57 11.63 -16.81 12.23
C LYS A 57 10.27 -16.13 12.44
N ILE A 58 10.10 -15.44 13.56
CA ILE A 58 9.03 -14.45 13.74
C ILE A 58 9.59 -13.13 14.25
N CYS A 59 8.94 -12.02 13.90
CA CYS A 59 9.30 -10.69 14.41
C CYS A 59 8.10 -9.95 15.01
N THR A 60 8.29 -9.35 16.17
CA THR A 60 7.27 -8.57 16.90
C THR A 60 7.77 -7.18 17.31
N SER A 61 6.93 -6.36 17.95
CA SER A 61 7.39 -5.12 18.57
C SER A 61 8.37 -5.40 19.73
N PRO A 62 9.32 -4.50 20.03
CA PRO A 62 10.20 -4.64 21.19
C PRO A 62 9.44 -4.88 22.50
N ASP A 63 8.32 -4.16 22.71
CA ASP A 63 7.47 -4.28 23.89
C ASP A 63 6.87 -5.69 24.09
N ASN A 64 6.69 -6.45 23.00
CA ASN A 64 6.09 -7.78 23.03
C ASN A 64 7.14 -8.91 23.00
N TYR A 65 8.43 -8.59 22.86
CA TYR A 65 9.49 -9.57 22.59
C TYR A 65 9.61 -10.62 23.69
N GLU A 66 9.78 -10.19 24.95
CA GLU A 66 9.96 -11.10 26.09
C GLU A 66 8.75 -12.03 26.28
N GLN A 67 7.55 -11.45 26.27
CA GLN A 67 6.30 -12.19 26.44
C GLN A 67 6.10 -13.23 25.34
N LEU A 68 6.36 -12.86 24.07
CA LEU A 68 6.20 -13.78 22.94
C LEU A 68 7.25 -14.88 22.99
N SER A 69 8.50 -14.56 23.36
CA SER A 69 9.59 -15.53 23.46
C SER A 69 9.29 -16.62 24.47
N GLN A 70 8.76 -16.26 25.66
CA GLN A 70 8.33 -17.23 26.65
C GLN A 70 7.21 -18.14 26.10
N LYS A 71 6.19 -17.56 25.45
CA LYS A 71 5.07 -18.34 24.89
C LYS A 71 5.49 -19.29 23.78
N VAL A 72 6.47 -18.91 22.95
CA VAL A 72 7.03 -19.76 21.90
C VAL A 72 7.79 -20.94 22.51
N ALA A 73 8.58 -20.69 23.56
CA ALA A 73 9.28 -21.74 24.31
C ALA A 73 8.30 -22.70 25.02
N ASP A 74 7.27 -22.17 25.67
CA ASP A 74 6.22 -22.96 26.34
C ASP A 74 5.44 -23.84 25.34
N ALA A 75 5.31 -23.38 24.09
CA ALA A 75 4.68 -24.13 23.00
C ALA A 75 5.63 -25.16 22.35
N GLY A 76 6.90 -25.22 22.76
CA GLY A 76 7.90 -26.17 22.24
C GLY A 76 8.28 -25.94 20.77
N LEU A 77 8.25 -24.69 20.30
CA LEU A 77 8.61 -24.33 18.93
C LEU A 77 10.10 -23.96 18.83
N ASP A 78 10.78 -24.38 17.77
CA ASP A 78 12.17 -24.01 17.45
C ASP A 78 12.28 -22.64 16.76
N THR A 79 11.18 -21.90 16.67
CA THR A 79 11.07 -20.60 15.99
C THR A 79 11.97 -19.55 16.62
N VAL A 80 12.85 -18.94 15.82
CA VAL A 80 13.67 -17.80 16.26
C VAL A 80 12.79 -16.55 16.38
N ILE A 81 12.84 -15.87 17.53
CA ILE A 81 12.11 -14.63 17.77
C ILE A 81 13.04 -13.43 17.57
N LEU A 82 12.58 -12.46 16.79
CA LEU A 82 13.23 -11.18 16.54
C LEU A 82 12.30 -10.03 16.97
N SER A 83 12.84 -8.81 17.04
CA SER A 83 12.06 -7.62 17.36
C SER A 83 12.51 -6.39 16.58
N GLY A 84 11.59 -5.43 16.43
CA GLY A 84 11.92 -4.10 15.92
C GLY A 84 12.25 -4.07 14.43
N ASP A 85 12.71 -2.92 13.97
CA ASP A 85 13.05 -2.70 12.55
C ASP A 85 14.26 -3.56 12.14
N GLU A 86 15.17 -3.83 13.07
CA GLU A 86 16.33 -4.70 12.86
C GLU A 86 15.89 -6.13 12.50
N GLY A 87 14.90 -6.68 13.22
CA GLY A 87 14.34 -7.99 12.92
C GLY A 87 13.58 -8.03 11.58
N LEU A 88 12.90 -6.94 11.22
CA LEU A 88 12.23 -6.83 9.92
C LEU A 88 13.24 -6.79 8.76
N ILE A 89 14.32 -6.03 8.90
CA ILE A 89 15.41 -5.95 7.91
C ILE A 89 16.06 -7.32 7.76
N GLU A 90 16.41 -7.98 8.86
CA GLU A 90 17.03 -9.32 8.83
C GLU A 90 16.17 -10.31 8.04
N ILE A 91 14.87 -10.39 8.34
CA ILE A 91 13.93 -11.28 7.64
C ILE A 91 13.83 -10.92 6.15
N ALA A 92 13.72 -9.63 5.84
CA ALA A 92 13.54 -9.16 4.46
C ALA A 92 14.76 -9.45 3.57
N SER A 93 15.97 -9.47 4.15
CA SER A 93 17.21 -9.77 3.45
C SER A 93 17.70 -11.22 3.58
N ASP A 94 17.00 -12.07 4.34
CA ASP A 94 17.42 -13.44 4.66
C ASP A 94 17.66 -14.27 3.37
N GLU A 95 18.83 -14.90 3.26
CA GLU A 95 19.21 -15.72 2.09
C GLU A 95 18.23 -16.87 1.83
N ALA A 96 17.61 -17.42 2.87
CA ALA A 96 16.65 -18.52 2.76
C ALA A 96 15.22 -18.07 2.38
N VAL A 97 14.99 -16.77 2.15
CA VAL A 97 13.70 -16.22 1.69
C VAL A 97 13.78 -15.91 0.20
N ASP A 98 12.84 -16.46 -0.58
CA ASP A 98 12.71 -16.14 -2.02
C ASP A 98 11.80 -14.93 -2.23
N THR A 99 10.75 -14.85 -1.42
CA THR A 99 9.64 -13.90 -1.64
C THR A 99 9.21 -13.22 -0.35
N VAL A 100 9.11 -11.89 -0.41
CA VAL A 100 8.67 -11.04 0.70
C VAL A 100 7.31 -10.45 0.36
N VAL A 101 6.30 -10.73 1.18
CA VAL A 101 5.02 -10.01 1.15
C VAL A 101 5.14 -8.78 2.05
N ALA A 102 5.24 -7.60 1.44
CA ALA A 102 5.40 -6.33 2.13
C ALA A 102 4.02 -5.72 2.44
N ALA A 103 3.47 -6.07 3.62
CA ALA A 103 2.13 -5.70 4.05
C ALA A 103 2.08 -4.95 5.41
N ILE A 104 3.22 -4.38 5.82
CA ILE A 104 3.27 -3.43 6.94
C ILE A 104 2.65 -2.11 6.48
N VAL A 105 1.75 -1.53 7.27
CA VAL A 105 1.07 -0.28 6.91
C VAL A 105 1.95 0.95 7.19
N GLY A 106 1.84 1.97 6.33
CA GLY A 106 2.49 3.26 6.55
C GLY A 106 4.01 3.25 6.35
N ALA A 107 4.66 4.31 6.84
CA ALA A 107 6.11 4.49 6.76
C ALA A 107 6.92 3.37 7.44
N ALA A 108 6.34 2.66 8.40
CA ALA A 108 6.99 1.58 9.14
C ALA A 108 7.43 0.40 8.24
N GLY A 109 6.83 0.24 7.05
CA GLY A 109 7.21 -0.80 6.10
C GLY A 109 8.45 -0.47 5.25
N LEU A 110 8.90 0.80 5.23
CA LEU A 110 9.88 1.29 4.26
C LEU A 110 11.24 0.58 4.35
N SER A 111 11.84 0.55 5.53
CA SER A 111 13.19 -0.01 5.71
C SER A 111 13.25 -1.48 5.31
N SER A 112 12.22 -2.27 5.66
CA SER A 112 12.13 -3.68 5.27
C SER A 112 11.87 -3.87 3.77
N THR A 113 11.11 -2.98 3.14
CA THR A 113 10.89 -3.00 1.68
C THR A 113 12.20 -2.70 0.93
N LEU A 114 12.99 -1.74 1.40
CA LEU A 114 14.32 -1.45 0.87
C LEU A 114 15.31 -2.60 1.11
N ALA A 115 15.27 -3.23 2.28
CA ALA A 115 16.10 -4.40 2.58
C ALA A 115 15.79 -5.56 1.62
N ALA A 116 14.51 -5.85 1.36
CA ALA A 116 14.11 -6.85 0.38
C ALA A 116 14.56 -6.48 -1.05
N ALA A 117 14.47 -5.19 -1.42
CA ALA A 117 14.93 -4.72 -2.72
C ALA A 117 16.45 -4.83 -2.88
N GLY A 118 17.21 -4.44 -1.86
CA GLY A 118 18.67 -4.53 -1.83
C GLY A 118 19.19 -5.97 -1.79
N ALA A 119 18.39 -6.90 -1.28
CA ALA A 119 18.68 -8.34 -1.29
C ALA A 119 18.18 -9.06 -2.56
N GLY A 120 17.70 -8.33 -3.57
CA GLY A 120 17.29 -8.91 -4.85
C GLY A 120 16.05 -9.81 -4.77
N LYS A 121 15.18 -9.62 -3.76
CA LYS A 121 14.03 -10.52 -3.52
C LYS A 121 12.90 -10.31 -4.53
N ARG A 122 12.01 -11.30 -4.61
CA ARG A 122 10.68 -11.10 -5.18
C ARG A 122 9.79 -10.44 -4.11
N ILE A 123 9.34 -9.21 -4.38
CA ILE A 123 8.56 -8.39 -3.45
C ILE A 123 7.11 -8.32 -3.92
N LEU A 124 6.22 -8.78 -3.06
CA LEU A 124 4.78 -8.70 -3.21
C LEU A 124 4.30 -7.49 -2.42
N LEU A 125 4.13 -6.36 -3.10
CA LEU A 125 3.99 -5.06 -2.45
C LEU A 125 2.53 -4.68 -2.25
N ALA A 126 2.10 -4.61 -0.99
CA ALA A 126 0.81 -4.05 -0.58
C ALA A 126 0.94 -2.70 0.14
N ASN A 127 2.14 -2.39 0.66
CA ASN A 127 2.45 -1.14 1.34
C ASN A 127 2.72 -0.02 0.33
N LYS A 128 1.66 0.64 -0.13
CA LYS A 128 1.75 1.78 -1.05
C LYS A 128 2.58 2.94 -0.50
N GLU A 129 2.56 3.15 0.82
CA GLU A 129 3.26 4.27 1.47
C GLU A 129 4.78 4.20 1.26
N SER A 130 5.36 3.00 1.12
CA SER A 130 6.77 2.84 0.74
C SER A 130 7.08 3.47 -0.61
N LEU A 131 6.22 3.29 -1.62
CA LEU A 131 6.43 3.90 -2.93
C LEU A 131 6.05 5.38 -2.97
N VAL A 132 5.08 5.81 -2.17
CA VAL A 132 4.75 7.24 -2.05
C VAL A 132 5.92 8.03 -1.45
N MET A 133 6.58 7.49 -0.42
CA MET A 133 7.66 8.18 0.29
C MET A 133 9.03 8.00 -0.36
N ALA A 134 9.28 6.85 -0.98
CA ALA A 134 10.61 6.44 -1.39
C ALA A 134 10.63 5.80 -2.78
N GLY A 135 9.65 6.10 -3.64
CA GLY A 135 9.48 5.41 -4.93
C GLY A 135 10.73 5.37 -5.79
N ASP A 136 11.43 6.50 -5.95
CA ASP A 136 12.68 6.53 -6.73
C ASP A 136 13.77 5.64 -6.11
N LEU A 137 13.95 5.70 -4.79
CA LEU A 137 14.95 4.92 -4.08
C LEU A 137 14.63 3.42 -4.18
N VAL A 138 13.39 3.02 -3.88
CA VAL A 138 12.94 1.62 -3.94
C VAL A 138 13.09 1.04 -5.35
N ILE A 139 12.63 1.75 -6.39
CA ILE A 139 12.70 1.26 -7.77
C ILE A 139 14.15 1.21 -8.28
N LYS A 140 14.98 2.22 -7.99
CA LYS A 140 16.42 2.20 -8.34
C LYS A 140 17.14 1.04 -7.67
N THR A 141 16.96 0.87 -6.36
CA THR A 141 17.55 -0.24 -5.61
C THR A 141 17.08 -1.58 -6.17
N ALA A 142 15.78 -1.76 -6.43
CA ALA A 142 15.26 -2.99 -6.99
C ALA A 142 15.88 -3.34 -8.35
N LYS A 143 15.97 -2.36 -9.26
CA LYS A 143 16.62 -2.55 -10.57
C LYS A 143 18.11 -2.89 -10.44
N LYS A 144 18.83 -2.21 -9.54
CA LYS A 144 20.26 -2.42 -9.31
C LYS A 144 20.57 -3.83 -8.80
N TYR A 145 19.76 -4.35 -7.90
CA TYR A 145 19.99 -5.65 -7.24
C TYR A 145 19.16 -6.79 -7.84
N GLY A 146 18.42 -6.55 -8.91
CA GLY A 146 17.61 -7.57 -9.59
C GLY A 146 16.37 -8.01 -8.83
N ALA A 147 15.88 -7.21 -7.88
CA ALA A 147 14.63 -7.49 -7.19
C ALA A 147 13.44 -7.28 -8.14
N THR A 148 12.42 -8.13 -7.99
CA THR A 148 11.17 -8.01 -8.75
C THR A 148 10.07 -7.47 -7.85
N ILE A 149 9.39 -6.39 -8.24
CA ILE A 149 8.25 -5.85 -7.49
C ILE A 149 6.96 -6.20 -8.23
N LEU A 150 6.07 -6.93 -7.54
CA LEU A 150 4.72 -7.23 -8.03
C LEU A 150 3.68 -6.53 -7.15
N PRO A 151 2.80 -5.70 -7.72
CA PRO A 151 1.76 -5.04 -6.95
C PRO A 151 0.70 -6.03 -6.47
N ILE A 152 0.35 -5.93 -5.18
CA ILE A 152 -0.82 -6.58 -4.60
C ILE A 152 -2.01 -5.61 -4.53
N ASP A 153 -1.76 -4.30 -4.47
CA ASP A 153 -2.84 -3.32 -4.48
C ASP A 153 -3.73 -3.52 -5.72
N SER A 154 -5.05 -3.48 -5.53
CA SER A 154 -6.00 -4.11 -6.45
C SER A 154 -5.97 -3.46 -7.83
N GLU A 155 -5.86 -2.14 -7.85
CA GLU A 155 -5.78 -1.29 -9.02
C GLU A 155 -4.49 -1.52 -9.81
N HIS A 156 -3.35 -1.55 -9.12
CA HIS A 156 -2.06 -1.72 -9.77
C HIS A 156 -1.88 -3.16 -10.22
N ASN A 157 -2.39 -4.15 -9.49
CA ASN A 157 -2.43 -5.53 -9.95
C ASN A 157 -3.32 -5.68 -11.19
N ALA A 158 -4.46 -4.99 -11.23
CA ALA A 158 -5.33 -4.93 -12.40
C ALA A 158 -4.63 -4.33 -13.62
N ILE A 159 -3.95 -3.19 -13.44
CA ILE A 159 -3.14 -2.57 -14.50
C ILE A 159 -2.03 -3.51 -14.95
N TYR A 160 -1.29 -4.10 -14.01
CA TYR A 160 -0.18 -5.02 -14.31
C TYR A 160 -0.66 -6.20 -15.15
N GLN A 161 -1.78 -6.83 -14.79
CA GLN A 161 -2.40 -7.91 -15.56
C GLN A 161 -2.85 -7.49 -16.98
N CYS A 162 -3.12 -6.20 -17.19
CA CYS A 162 -3.55 -5.64 -18.47
C CYS A 162 -2.40 -5.09 -19.31
N LEU A 163 -1.15 -5.20 -18.85
CA LEU A 163 0.04 -4.75 -19.57
C LEU A 163 0.71 -5.89 -20.36
N PRO A 164 1.42 -5.58 -21.46
CA PRO A 164 2.27 -6.53 -22.16
C PRO A 164 3.38 -7.10 -21.27
N ALA A 165 3.77 -8.36 -21.52
CA ALA A 165 4.80 -9.06 -20.75
C ALA A 165 6.14 -8.30 -20.68
N ALA A 166 6.53 -7.60 -21.75
CA ALA A 166 7.76 -6.82 -21.75
C ALA A 166 7.73 -5.64 -20.76
N ILE A 167 6.57 -4.98 -20.61
CA ILE A 167 6.37 -3.89 -19.63
C ILE A 167 6.28 -4.45 -18.20
N GLN A 168 5.67 -5.63 -18.05
CA GLN A 168 5.64 -6.35 -16.77
C GLN A 168 7.04 -6.74 -16.27
N ALA A 169 7.96 -7.03 -17.18
CA ALA A 169 9.35 -7.37 -16.89
C ALA A 169 10.24 -6.12 -16.67
N ASP A 170 10.06 -5.08 -17.48
CA ASP A 170 10.75 -3.80 -17.34
C ASP A 170 9.77 -2.65 -17.57
N ASN A 171 9.45 -1.93 -16.50
CA ASN A 171 8.46 -0.86 -16.56
C ASN A 171 8.87 0.29 -17.51
N THR A 172 10.15 0.48 -17.81
CA THR A 172 10.60 1.54 -18.73
C THR A 172 10.24 1.23 -20.19
N ALA A 173 9.96 -0.03 -20.51
CA ALA A 173 9.48 -0.43 -21.83
C ALA A 173 8.15 0.25 -22.19
N ILE A 174 7.39 0.77 -21.22
CA ILE A 174 6.16 1.52 -21.44
C ILE A 174 6.35 2.75 -22.35
N HIS A 175 7.56 3.33 -22.36
CA HIS A 175 7.89 4.49 -23.18
C HIS A 175 8.15 4.14 -24.64
N HIS A 176 8.33 2.85 -24.96
CA HIS A 176 8.45 2.41 -26.34
C HIS A 176 7.07 2.44 -27.00
N THR A 177 6.86 3.43 -27.87
CA THR A 177 5.55 3.76 -28.46
C THR A 177 4.87 2.60 -29.21
N ALA A 178 5.63 1.60 -29.66
CA ALA A 178 5.06 0.38 -30.25
C ALA A 178 4.13 -0.42 -29.31
N TYR A 179 4.25 -0.30 -27.98
CA TYR A 179 3.29 -0.90 -27.06
C TYR A 179 1.98 -0.12 -26.95
N GLY A 180 1.95 1.12 -27.45
CA GLY A 180 0.71 1.88 -27.61
C GLY A 180 -0.01 2.25 -26.33
N ILE A 181 0.66 2.26 -25.16
CA ILE A 181 0.02 2.67 -23.90
C ILE A 181 -0.23 4.18 -23.93
N LYS A 182 -1.49 4.58 -23.84
CA LYS A 182 -1.89 5.99 -23.85
C LYS A 182 -2.02 6.56 -22.45
N LYS A 183 -2.81 5.89 -21.59
CA LYS A 183 -3.09 6.31 -20.21
C LYS A 183 -3.44 5.11 -19.32
N LEU A 184 -3.25 5.29 -18.02
CA LEU A 184 -3.80 4.39 -16.99
C LEU A 184 -5.05 5.02 -16.38
N TRP A 185 -6.02 4.19 -16.04
CA TRP A 185 -7.27 4.60 -15.39
C TRP A 185 -7.45 3.85 -14.08
N LEU A 186 -7.23 4.56 -12.97
CA LEU A 186 -7.46 4.05 -11.63
C LEU A 186 -8.94 4.19 -11.26
N THR A 187 -9.62 3.07 -11.02
CA THR A 187 -11.01 3.08 -10.54
C THR A 187 -11.05 3.32 -9.04
N ALA A 188 -11.97 4.14 -8.54
CA ALA A 188 -12.17 4.40 -7.12
C ALA A 188 -13.60 4.09 -6.68
N SER A 189 -13.82 3.44 -5.54
CA SER A 189 -15.19 3.18 -5.04
C SER A 189 -15.98 4.47 -4.77
N GLY A 190 -15.29 5.58 -4.50
CA GLY A 190 -15.88 6.82 -3.99
C GLY A 190 -16.05 6.85 -2.47
N GLY A 191 -15.79 5.74 -1.78
CA GLY A 191 -15.89 5.61 -0.32
C GLY A 191 -17.31 5.81 0.24
N SER A 192 -17.42 5.78 1.57
CA SER A 192 -18.71 5.87 2.30
C SER A 192 -19.43 7.21 2.17
N PHE A 193 -18.80 8.20 1.54
CA PHE A 193 -19.34 9.55 1.39
C PHE A 193 -19.60 9.95 -0.06
N LEU A 194 -19.49 9.04 -1.03
CA LEU A 194 -19.73 9.35 -2.45
C LEU A 194 -21.06 10.10 -2.69
N ASP A 195 -22.15 9.58 -2.12
CA ASP A 195 -23.50 10.15 -2.30
C ASP A 195 -23.97 11.02 -1.11
N LYS A 196 -23.04 11.45 -0.24
CA LYS A 196 -23.32 12.35 0.90
C LYS A 196 -22.90 13.79 0.60
N SER A 197 -23.55 14.77 1.22
CA SER A 197 -23.14 16.18 1.14
C SER A 197 -21.84 16.44 1.90
N ILE A 198 -21.14 17.53 1.56
CA ILE A 198 -19.94 17.99 2.30
C ILE A 198 -20.27 18.21 3.79
N LYS A 199 -21.45 18.75 4.11
CA LYS A 199 -21.90 18.94 5.50
C LYS A 199 -22.04 17.61 6.26
N GLN A 200 -22.46 16.55 5.58
CA GLN A 200 -22.49 15.20 6.18
C GLN A 200 -21.07 14.62 6.35
N MET A 201 -20.12 14.94 5.47
CA MET A 201 -18.71 14.57 5.66
C MET A 201 -18.08 15.29 6.84
N GLN A 202 -18.37 16.59 7.02
CA GLN A 202 -17.89 17.38 8.15
C GLN A 202 -18.29 16.76 9.51
N ASN A 203 -19.53 16.29 9.61
CA ASN A 203 -20.08 15.70 10.82
C ASN A 203 -19.91 14.16 10.91
N ALA A 204 -19.05 13.58 10.07
CA ALA A 204 -18.85 12.14 10.01
C ALA A 204 -18.29 11.58 11.32
N SER A 205 -18.93 10.53 11.86
CA SER A 205 -18.33 9.74 12.93
C SER A 205 -17.21 8.82 12.41
N VAL A 206 -16.29 8.42 13.29
CA VAL A 206 -15.26 7.41 12.98
C VAL A 206 -15.89 6.12 12.47
N LYS A 207 -16.98 5.68 13.11
CA LYS A 207 -17.71 4.47 12.74
C LYS A 207 -18.25 4.52 11.30
N GLU A 208 -18.80 5.65 10.88
CA GLU A 208 -19.28 5.83 9.51
C GLU A 208 -18.15 5.82 8.49
N ALA A 209 -17.02 6.45 8.79
CA ALA A 209 -15.90 6.55 7.86
C ALA A 209 -15.09 5.26 7.74
N VAL A 210 -14.99 4.46 8.81
CA VAL A 210 -14.29 3.17 8.79
C VAL A 210 -15.09 2.09 8.07
N ASN A 211 -16.43 2.18 8.10
CA ASN A 211 -17.31 1.18 7.48
C ASN A 211 -17.44 1.43 5.97
N HIS A 212 -16.72 0.64 5.17
CA HIS A 212 -16.70 0.77 3.71
C HIS A 212 -17.77 -0.11 3.03
N PRO A 213 -18.50 0.37 1.99
CA PRO A 213 -19.60 -0.37 1.39
C PRO A 213 -19.24 -1.76 0.81
N ASN A 214 -18.06 -1.87 0.19
CA ASN A 214 -17.69 -3.05 -0.60
C ASN A 214 -16.52 -3.86 -0.03
N TRP A 215 -15.80 -3.34 0.96
CA TRP A 215 -14.51 -3.87 1.38
C TRP A 215 -14.41 -3.92 2.90
N SER A 216 -13.79 -4.98 3.43
CA SER A 216 -13.41 -5.07 4.84
C SER A 216 -11.90 -4.86 4.97
N MET A 217 -11.48 -3.69 5.44
CA MET A 217 -10.09 -3.27 5.44
C MET A 217 -9.63 -2.74 6.81
N GLY A 218 -8.34 -2.40 6.92
CA GLY A 218 -7.81 -1.73 8.11
C GLY A 218 -8.33 -0.29 8.24
N GLN A 219 -8.30 0.25 9.46
CA GLN A 219 -8.88 1.57 9.75
C GLN A 219 -8.28 2.70 8.89
N LYS A 220 -6.95 2.76 8.74
CA LYS A 220 -6.25 3.80 7.97
C LYS A 220 -6.73 3.87 6.51
N ILE A 221 -6.70 2.74 5.80
CA ILE A 221 -7.14 2.68 4.41
C ILE A 221 -8.65 2.94 4.25
N SER A 222 -9.48 2.55 5.23
CA SER A 222 -10.90 2.93 5.22
C SER A 222 -11.10 4.44 5.29
N ILE A 223 -10.37 5.15 6.17
CA ILE A 223 -10.42 6.62 6.24
C ILE A 223 -9.89 7.26 4.96
N ASP A 224 -8.76 6.77 4.45
CA ASP A 224 -8.19 7.26 3.18
C ASP A 224 -9.16 7.04 2.00
N SER A 225 -9.91 5.94 1.99
CA SER A 225 -10.97 5.72 1.01
C SER A 225 -12.13 6.70 1.17
N ALA A 226 -12.49 7.05 2.40
CA ALA A 226 -13.57 7.99 2.71
C ALA A 226 -13.24 9.43 2.26
N THR A 227 -11.96 9.81 2.29
CA THR A 227 -11.46 11.12 1.85
C THR A 227 -10.95 11.15 0.41
N MET A 228 -10.89 10.00 -0.25
CA MET A 228 -10.22 9.79 -1.55
C MET A 228 -8.70 10.02 -1.53
N MET A 229 -8.08 10.19 -0.34
CA MET A 229 -6.63 10.20 -0.23
C MET A 229 -6.05 8.85 -0.66
N ASN A 230 -6.76 7.73 -0.45
CA ASN A 230 -6.31 6.40 -0.88
C ASN A 230 -5.96 6.41 -2.37
N LYS A 231 -6.87 6.93 -3.19
CA LYS A 231 -6.67 7.04 -4.63
C LYS A 231 -5.56 8.04 -5.01
N GLY A 232 -5.35 9.06 -4.18
CA GLY A 232 -4.24 9.99 -4.31
C GLY A 232 -2.87 9.32 -4.07
N LEU A 233 -2.77 8.47 -3.05
CA LEU A 233 -1.55 7.68 -2.77
C LEU A 233 -1.31 6.66 -3.88
N GLU A 234 -2.36 5.97 -4.33
CA GLU A 234 -2.28 5.00 -5.43
C GLU A 234 -1.90 5.64 -6.77
N LEU A 235 -2.28 6.90 -7.02
CA LEU A 235 -1.82 7.68 -8.17
C LEU A 235 -0.30 7.83 -8.16
N ILE A 236 0.28 8.19 -7.01
CA ILE A 236 1.73 8.35 -6.86
C ILE A 236 2.42 6.99 -6.98
N GLU A 237 1.87 5.96 -6.34
CA GLU A 237 2.38 4.59 -6.46
C GLU A 237 2.40 4.11 -7.91
N ALA A 238 1.34 4.38 -8.69
CA ALA A 238 1.27 4.04 -10.10
C ALA A 238 2.32 4.78 -10.95
N CYS A 239 2.65 6.03 -10.62
CA CYS A 239 3.76 6.74 -11.26
C CYS A 239 5.08 5.96 -11.11
N HIS A 240 5.37 5.42 -9.93
CA HIS A 240 6.62 4.69 -9.67
C HIS A 240 6.59 3.26 -10.23
N LEU A 241 5.51 2.51 -10.03
CA LEU A 241 5.38 1.14 -10.50
C LEU A 241 5.47 1.05 -12.03
N PHE A 242 4.81 1.96 -12.73
CA PHE A 242 4.68 1.92 -14.19
C PHE A 242 5.54 2.97 -14.90
N ASP A 243 6.42 3.67 -14.17
CA ASP A 243 7.33 4.69 -14.71
C ASP A 243 6.61 5.81 -15.51
N LEU A 244 5.48 6.29 -14.99
CA LEU A 244 4.66 7.32 -15.62
C LEU A 244 4.61 8.61 -14.79
N LYS A 245 4.17 9.70 -15.42
CA LYS A 245 3.81 10.93 -14.72
C LYS A 245 2.31 11.01 -14.50
N GLU A 246 1.89 11.80 -13.50
CA GLU A 246 0.48 11.87 -13.08
C GLU A 246 -0.49 12.24 -14.21
N HIS A 247 -0.07 13.03 -15.20
CA HIS A 247 -0.93 13.43 -16.31
C HIS A 247 -1.31 12.25 -17.23
N GLN A 248 -0.53 11.16 -17.18
CA GLN A 248 -0.81 9.89 -17.89
C GLN A 248 -1.73 8.97 -17.08
N ILE A 249 -2.11 9.36 -15.85
CA ILE A 249 -2.91 8.54 -14.94
C ILE A 249 -4.18 9.30 -14.55
N GLN A 250 -5.32 8.78 -14.97
CA GLN A 250 -6.64 9.33 -14.67
C GLN A 250 -7.32 8.54 -13.55
N VAL A 251 -8.27 9.19 -12.88
CA VAL A 251 -9.09 8.57 -11.84
C VAL A 251 -10.55 8.62 -12.28
N VAL A 252 -11.24 7.49 -12.16
CA VAL A 252 -12.67 7.37 -12.43
C VAL A 252 -13.37 6.75 -11.22
N ILE A 253 -14.50 7.30 -10.81
CA ILE A 253 -15.32 6.72 -9.75
C ILE A 253 -16.10 5.53 -10.31
N HIS A 254 -15.95 4.38 -9.68
CA HIS A 254 -16.63 3.13 -9.98
C HIS A 254 -17.18 2.50 -8.68
N PRO A 255 -18.42 2.84 -8.27
CA PRO A 255 -18.95 2.48 -6.95
C PRO A 255 -19.17 0.99 -6.74
N ASN A 256 -19.29 0.20 -7.81
CA ASN A 256 -19.51 -1.24 -7.72
C ASN A 256 -18.23 -1.98 -7.28
N SER A 257 -17.04 -1.38 -7.43
CA SER A 257 -15.73 -2.03 -7.16
C SER A 257 -15.54 -3.37 -7.88
N VAL A 258 -16.07 -3.49 -9.10
CA VAL A 258 -15.98 -4.71 -9.92
C VAL A 258 -14.89 -4.58 -10.97
N VAL A 259 -14.85 -3.44 -11.67
CA VAL A 259 -13.70 -3.08 -12.52
C VAL A 259 -12.64 -2.48 -11.61
N HIS A 260 -11.47 -3.12 -11.55
CA HIS A 260 -10.43 -2.76 -10.60
C HIS A 260 -9.42 -1.73 -11.12
N SER A 261 -9.22 -1.63 -12.45
CA SER A 261 -8.57 -0.53 -13.18
C SER A 261 -8.52 -0.85 -14.67
N LEU A 262 -8.10 0.11 -15.49
CA LEU A 262 -7.99 -0.03 -16.94
C LEU A 262 -6.67 0.52 -17.50
N VAL A 263 -6.25 -0.04 -18.63
CA VAL A 263 -5.15 0.44 -19.47
C VAL A 263 -5.74 0.86 -20.81
N GLU A 264 -5.60 2.15 -21.15
CA GLU A 264 -6.04 2.72 -22.43
C GLU A 264 -4.91 2.63 -23.45
N TYR A 265 -5.20 2.07 -24.62
CA TYR A 265 -4.29 1.96 -25.75
C TYR A 265 -4.62 2.97 -26.86
N VAL A 266 -3.64 3.31 -27.69
CA VAL A 266 -3.75 4.34 -28.74
C VAL A 266 -4.74 4.00 -29.86
N ASP A 267 -5.05 2.72 -30.06
CA ASP A 267 -6.03 2.23 -31.04
C ASP A 267 -7.49 2.36 -30.56
N GLY A 268 -7.70 2.85 -29.33
CA GLY A 268 -9.02 2.98 -28.70
C GLY A 268 -9.39 1.80 -27.80
N SER A 269 -8.55 0.78 -27.68
CA SER A 269 -8.78 -0.36 -26.79
C SER A 269 -8.60 0.00 -25.33
N PHE A 270 -9.47 -0.55 -24.48
CA PHE A 270 -9.33 -0.53 -23.03
C PHE A 270 -9.25 -1.96 -22.53
N LEU A 271 -8.12 -2.33 -21.93
CA LEU A 271 -8.01 -3.58 -21.20
C LEU A 271 -8.30 -3.31 -19.73
N ALA A 272 -9.15 -4.13 -19.13
CA ALA A 272 -9.58 -3.98 -17.75
C ALA A 272 -9.61 -5.33 -17.04
N GLN A 273 -9.22 -5.34 -15.77
CA GLN A 273 -9.38 -6.52 -14.92
C GLN A 273 -10.64 -6.36 -14.06
N LEU A 274 -11.49 -7.39 -14.12
CA LEU A 274 -12.75 -7.47 -13.38
C LEU A 274 -12.69 -8.60 -12.37
N GLY A 275 -13.33 -8.41 -11.22
CA GLY A 275 -13.48 -9.42 -10.19
C GLY A 275 -14.46 -9.00 -9.10
N THR A 276 -14.74 -9.91 -8.18
CA THR A 276 -15.34 -9.51 -6.90
C THR A 276 -14.30 -8.73 -6.09
N PRO A 277 -14.71 -7.75 -5.27
CA PRO A 277 -13.81 -6.99 -4.39
C PRO A 277 -13.23 -7.87 -3.28
N ASP A 278 -12.21 -8.65 -3.61
CA ASP A 278 -11.54 -9.59 -2.70
C ASP A 278 -10.03 -9.64 -2.99
N MET A 279 -9.22 -9.26 -1.98
CA MET A 279 -7.76 -9.19 -2.09
C MET A 279 -7.10 -10.53 -2.37
N LYS A 280 -7.78 -11.67 -2.15
CA LYS A 280 -7.21 -12.97 -2.52
C LYS A 280 -6.95 -13.08 -4.02
N THR A 281 -7.70 -12.38 -4.87
CA THR A 281 -7.47 -12.37 -6.33
C THR A 281 -6.11 -11.76 -6.70
N PRO A 282 -5.80 -10.49 -6.37
CA PRO A 282 -4.50 -9.92 -6.70
C PRO A 282 -3.33 -10.58 -5.95
N ILE A 283 -3.54 -11.06 -4.71
CA ILE A 283 -2.51 -11.80 -3.97
C ILE A 283 -2.21 -13.15 -4.63
N ALA A 284 -3.21 -13.92 -5.04
CA ALA A 284 -2.99 -15.19 -5.73
C ALA A 284 -2.29 -14.98 -7.08
N HIS A 285 -2.64 -13.92 -7.80
CA HIS A 285 -1.92 -13.51 -9.02
C HIS A 285 -0.45 -13.23 -8.71
N ALA A 286 -0.16 -12.34 -7.75
CA ALA A 286 1.20 -11.93 -7.44
C ALA A 286 2.06 -13.06 -6.85
N LEU A 287 1.46 -14.01 -6.12
CA LEU A 287 2.14 -15.22 -5.61
C LEU A 287 2.52 -16.18 -6.74
N ALA A 288 1.58 -16.48 -7.63
CA ALA A 288 1.78 -17.50 -8.67
C ALA A 288 2.48 -16.99 -9.93
N TYR A 289 2.52 -15.67 -10.16
CA TYR A 289 3.03 -15.08 -11.39
C TYR A 289 4.40 -15.67 -11.78
N PRO A 290 4.64 -16.02 -13.06
CA PRO A 290 3.77 -15.77 -14.23
C PRO A 290 2.62 -16.78 -14.40
N GLU A 291 2.51 -17.79 -13.53
CA GLU A 291 1.40 -18.74 -13.53
C GLU A 291 0.16 -18.18 -12.82
N ARG A 292 -0.91 -18.98 -12.76
CA ARG A 292 -2.11 -18.69 -11.99
C ARG A 292 -2.47 -19.89 -11.11
N ILE A 293 -3.04 -19.61 -9.95
CA ILE A 293 -3.58 -20.60 -9.00
C ILE A 293 -4.98 -20.22 -8.56
N LYS A 294 -5.73 -21.18 -8.03
CA LYS A 294 -7.02 -20.91 -7.38
C LYS A 294 -6.80 -20.02 -6.15
N SER A 295 -7.58 -18.94 -6.03
CA SER A 295 -7.51 -18.02 -4.88
C SER A 295 -8.51 -18.36 -3.76
N GLY A 296 -9.54 -19.15 -4.07
CA GLY A 296 -10.65 -19.44 -3.15
C GLY A 296 -11.67 -18.31 -3.04
N VAL A 297 -11.65 -17.32 -3.93
CA VAL A 297 -12.72 -16.30 -4.01
C VAL A 297 -13.96 -16.89 -4.66
N MET A 298 -15.13 -16.35 -4.29
CA MET A 298 -16.35 -16.59 -5.05
C MET A 298 -16.24 -15.87 -6.40
N PRO A 299 -16.40 -16.56 -7.55
CA PRO A 299 -16.31 -15.92 -8.85
C PRO A 299 -17.37 -14.84 -9.03
N LEU A 300 -17.05 -13.82 -9.83
CA LEU A 300 -18.00 -12.80 -10.24
C LEU A 300 -19.09 -13.43 -11.13
N ASP A 301 -20.35 -13.24 -10.74
CA ASP A 301 -21.49 -13.60 -11.58
C ASP A 301 -21.93 -12.39 -12.42
N LEU A 302 -21.67 -12.46 -13.73
CA LEU A 302 -22.01 -11.39 -14.66
C LEU A 302 -23.52 -11.23 -14.86
N TYR A 303 -24.31 -12.29 -14.69
CA TYR A 303 -25.77 -12.24 -14.86
C TYR A 303 -26.44 -11.49 -13.70
N GLN A 304 -25.84 -11.52 -12.50
CA GLN A 304 -26.36 -10.86 -11.29
C GLN A 304 -25.83 -9.44 -11.10
N LEU A 305 -24.93 -8.97 -11.96
CA LEU A 305 -24.19 -7.73 -11.77
C LEU A 305 -25.05 -6.47 -11.94
N GLY A 306 -26.09 -6.55 -12.77
CA GLY A 306 -26.93 -5.41 -13.12
C GLY A 306 -26.14 -4.33 -13.87
N SER A 307 -25.97 -3.16 -13.27
CA SER A 307 -25.34 -1.98 -13.90
C SER A 307 -24.01 -1.61 -13.25
N LEU A 308 -23.00 -1.35 -14.09
CA LEU A 308 -21.73 -0.75 -13.69
C LEU A 308 -21.74 0.75 -13.97
N LYS A 309 -21.48 1.56 -12.94
CA LYS A 309 -21.47 3.03 -13.05
C LYS A 309 -20.05 3.56 -13.12
N PHE A 310 -19.83 4.58 -13.93
CA PHE A 310 -18.59 5.34 -14.02
C PHE A 310 -18.90 6.83 -13.93
N LEU A 311 -18.22 7.54 -13.02
CA LEU A 311 -18.41 8.97 -12.80
C LEU A 311 -17.06 9.69 -12.72
N ALA A 312 -17.05 10.96 -13.09
CA ALA A 312 -15.90 11.82 -12.81
C ALA A 312 -15.82 12.09 -11.28
N PRO A 313 -14.61 12.13 -10.69
CA PRO A 313 -14.46 12.54 -9.30
C PRO A 313 -14.76 14.03 -9.11
N ASP A 314 -15.52 14.36 -8.06
CA ASP A 314 -15.74 15.73 -7.59
C ASP A 314 -14.52 16.20 -6.78
N LEU A 315 -13.65 17.01 -7.39
CA LEU A 315 -12.39 17.46 -6.78
C LEU A 315 -12.58 18.56 -5.73
N ASP A 316 -13.73 19.24 -5.71
CA ASP A 316 -14.04 20.22 -4.66
C ASP A 316 -14.44 19.50 -3.37
N LYS A 317 -15.23 18.43 -3.50
CA LYS A 317 -15.58 17.54 -2.40
C LYS A 317 -14.41 16.68 -1.92
N PHE A 318 -13.63 16.13 -2.85
CA PHE A 318 -12.51 15.21 -2.56
C PHE A 318 -11.16 15.89 -2.79
N ALA A 319 -10.92 16.97 -2.05
CA ALA A 319 -9.72 17.79 -2.16
C ALA A 319 -8.41 17.00 -1.97
N CYS A 320 -8.40 15.93 -1.18
CA CYS A 320 -7.22 15.07 -1.00
C CYS A 320 -6.69 14.51 -2.33
N LEU A 321 -7.56 14.15 -3.28
CA LEU A 321 -7.15 13.67 -4.60
C LEU A 321 -6.43 14.76 -5.39
N LYS A 322 -6.90 16.01 -5.30
CA LYS A 322 -6.25 17.17 -5.92
C LYS A 322 -4.89 17.44 -5.29
N LEU A 323 -4.78 17.36 -3.96
CA LEU A 323 -3.53 17.56 -3.22
C LEU A 323 -2.50 16.49 -3.56
N ALA A 324 -2.91 15.23 -3.67
CA ALA A 324 -2.01 14.14 -4.05
C ALA A 324 -1.47 14.30 -5.47
N ARG A 325 -2.33 14.69 -6.43
CA ARG A 325 -1.90 15.01 -7.80
C ARG A 325 -0.94 16.20 -7.84
N HIS A 326 -1.16 17.20 -6.99
CA HIS A 326 -0.23 18.32 -6.84
C HIS A 326 1.13 17.87 -6.30
N ALA A 327 1.14 17.08 -5.22
CA ALA A 327 2.37 16.51 -4.66
C ALA A 327 3.14 15.64 -5.68
N ALA A 328 2.43 14.80 -6.45
CA ALA A 328 3.02 13.99 -7.51
C ALA A 328 3.76 14.82 -8.57
N ARG A 329 3.30 16.05 -8.86
CA ARG A 329 3.98 16.99 -9.77
C ARG A 329 5.22 17.62 -9.16
N LEU A 330 5.16 17.92 -7.86
CA LEU A 330 6.26 18.54 -7.13
C LEU A 330 7.41 17.56 -6.84
N GLY A 331 7.11 16.26 -6.74
CA GLY A 331 8.08 15.19 -6.54
C GLY A 331 8.16 14.68 -5.10
N THR A 332 9.15 13.83 -4.85
CA THR A 332 9.24 12.96 -3.67
C THR A 332 9.14 13.70 -2.33
N GLY A 333 9.76 14.87 -2.18
CA GLY A 333 9.66 15.67 -0.94
C GLY A 333 8.23 16.09 -0.60
N ALA A 334 7.43 16.46 -1.61
CA ALA A 334 6.02 16.79 -1.42
C ALA A 334 5.16 15.54 -1.19
N CYS A 335 5.50 14.40 -1.80
CA CYS A 335 4.83 13.12 -1.54
C CYS A 335 5.07 12.62 -0.10
N ILE A 336 6.28 12.80 0.44
CA ILE A 336 6.57 12.54 1.86
C ILE A 336 5.73 13.46 2.75
N ALA A 337 5.67 14.76 2.43
CA ALA A 337 4.84 15.71 3.16
C ALA A 337 3.35 15.32 3.14
N LEU A 338 2.83 14.92 1.98
CA LEU A 338 1.48 14.42 1.79
C LEU A 338 1.21 13.20 2.66
N ASN A 339 2.04 12.15 2.57
CA ASN A 339 1.83 10.91 3.31
C ASN A 339 1.92 11.11 4.82
N ALA A 340 2.98 11.74 5.30
CA ALA A 340 3.21 11.93 6.74
C ALA A 340 2.17 12.84 7.39
N ALA A 341 1.75 13.92 6.71
CA ALA A 341 0.67 14.77 7.21
C ALA A 341 -0.67 14.02 7.21
N ASN A 342 -0.94 13.21 6.18
CA ASN A 342 -2.14 12.39 6.12
C ASN A 342 -2.19 11.35 7.25
N GLU A 343 -1.11 10.62 7.51
CA GLU A 343 -1.06 9.63 8.61
C GLU A 343 -1.40 10.28 9.95
N ILE A 344 -0.80 11.43 10.25
CA ILE A 344 -1.07 12.18 11.50
C ILE A 344 -2.51 12.69 11.56
N ALA A 345 -3.06 13.17 10.43
CA ALA A 345 -4.43 13.64 10.37
C ALA A 345 -5.45 12.47 10.51
N VAL A 346 -5.16 11.31 9.93
CA VAL A 346 -5.97 10.09 10.10
C VAL A 346 -5.94 9.62 11.55
N GLU A 347 -4.77 9.55 12.18
CA GLU A 347 -4.66 9.22 13.60
C GLU A 347 -5.47 10.20 14.47
N ALA A 348 -5.42 11.50 14.16
CA ALA A 348 -6.21 12.50 14.85
C ALA A 348 -7.72 12.31 14.62
N PHE A 349 -8.16 12.01 13.40
CA PHE A 349 -9.57 11.74 13.11
C PHE A 349 -10.06 10.48 13.84
N LEU A 350 -9.30 9.39 13.79
CA LEU A 350 -9.60 8.14 14.50
C LEU A 350 -9.64 8.32 16.02
N ALA A 351 -8.85 9.25 16.55
CA ALA A 351 -8.87 9.65 17.96
C ALA A 351 -9.95 10.70 18.28
N GLU A 352 -10.89 10.96 17.36
CA GLU A 352 -11.99 11.92 17.51
C GLU A 352 -11.51 13.35 17.82
N LYS A 353 -10.32 13.72 17.33
CA LYS A 353 -9.69 15.02 17.59
C LYS A 353 -10.03 16.05 16.53
N ILE A 354 -10.31 15.67 15.29
CA ILE A 354 -10.59 16.58 14.16
C ILE A 354 -11.77 16.05 13.35
N CYS A 355 -12.37 16.89 12.50
CA CYS A 355 -13.39 16.46 11.56
C CYS A 355 -12.77 15.68 10.39
N LEU A 356 -13.55 14.87 9.67
CA LEU A 356 -13.05 14.14 8.50
C LEU A 356 -12.52 15.09 7.41
N THR A 357 -13.20 16.22 7.22
CA THR A 357 -12.82 17.25 6.24
C THR A 357 -11.56 18.03 6.63
N ASP A 358 -11.19 18.04 7.91
CA ASP A 358 -9.98 18.75 8.37
C ASP A 358 -8.71 18.08 7.88
N ILE A 359 -8.76 16.79 7.51
CA ILE A 359 -7.64 16.06 6.90
C ILE A 359 -7.12 16.81 5.68
N ALA A 360 -8.00 17.25 4.77
CA ALA A 360 -7.60 17.98 3.58
C ALA A 360 -6.97 19.34 3.92
N VAL A 361 -7.48 20.02 4.97
CA VAL A 361 -6.95 21.32 5.42
C VAL A 361 -5.54 21.17 5.97
N ILE A 362 -5.32 20.19 6.85
CA ILE A 362 -4.02 19.93 7.48
C ILE A 362 -2.98 19.51 6.44
N VAL A 363 -3.34 18.61 5.53
CA VAL A 363 -2.44 18.14 4.46
C VAL A 363 -2.06 19.29 3.55
N LYS A 364 -3.02 20.13 3.13
CA LYS A 364 -2.73 21.32 2.33
C LYS A 364 -1.79 22.28 3.06
N ALA A 365 -2.09 22.59 4.33
CA ALA A 365 -1.27 23.49 5.14
C ALA A 365 0.17 22.98 5.31
N CYS A 366 0.38 21.66 5.35
CA CYS A 366 1.71 21.07 5.38
C CYS A 366 2.41 21.14 4.02
N LEU A 367 1.68 20.89 2.92
CA LEU A 367 2.23 21.01 1.57
C LEU A 367 2.72 22.43 1.24
N ASP A 368 2.03 23.43 1.78
CA ASP A 368 2.31 24.87 1.58
C ASP A 368 3.27 25.45 2.66
N ASP A 369 3.67 24.68 3.68
CA ASP A 369 4.48 25.19 4.80
C ASP A 369 5.93 25.44 4.36
N LYS A 370 6.40 26.69 4.48
CA LYS A 370 7.75 27.10 4.06
C LYS A 370 8.87 26.30 4.70
N THR A 371 8.66 25.80 5.92
CA THR A 371 9.65 24.97 6.61
C THR A 371 9.75 23.61 5.94
N ILE A 372 8.64 23.06 5.47
CA ILE A 372 8.55 21.78 4.76
C ILE A 372 9.07 21.94 3.33
N THR A 373 8.62 22.98 2.60
CA THR A 373 8.95 23.17 1.17
C THR A 373 10.46 23.38 0.92
N GLN A 374 11.21 23.82 1.93
CA GLN A 374 12.68 23.92 1.86
C GLN A 374 13.35 22.59 1.51
N ASP A 375 12.74 21.46 1.87
CA ASP A 375 13.32 20.14 1.65
C ASP A 375 12.86 19.49 0.34
N TYR A 376 11.94 20.11 -0.42
CA TYR A 376 11.39 19.51 -1.64
C TYR A 376 12.42 19.24 -2.73
N SER A 377 13.48 20.04 -2.78
CA SER A 377 14.56 19.90 -3.77
C SER A 377 15.68 18.96 -3.33
N GLN A 378 15.58 18.31 -2.16
CA GLN A 378 16.60 17.34 -1.75
C GLN A 378 16.56 16.09 -2.64
N ASP A 379 17.71 15.44 -2.81
CA ASP A 379 17.78 14.15 -3.48
C ASP A 379 17.41 13.01 -2.53
N PHE A 380 16.12 12.67 -2.49
CA PHE A 380 15.59 11.53 -1.73
C PHE A 380 15.86 10.17 -2.41
N GLY A 381 16.33 10.18 -3.66
CA GLY A 381 16.63 8.97 -4.43
C GLY A 381 18.12 8.60 -4.43
N ASP A 382 18.93 9.22 -3.58
CA ASP A 382 20.33 8.91 -3.35
C ASP A 382 20.47 7.56 -2.62
N GLU A 383 21.34 6.68 -3.12
CA GLU A 383 21.45 5.30 -2.60
C GLU A 383 22.08 5.21 -1.20
N VAL A 384 22.81 6.24 -0.76
CA VAL A 384 23.53 6.24 0.51
C VAL A 384 22.76 7.07 1.55
N LEU A 385 22.33 8.27 1.18
CA LEU A 385 21.72 9.26 2.07
C LEU A 385 20.20 9.36 1.92
N GLY A 386 19.61 8.78 0.87
CA GLY A 386 18.19 8.93 0.56
C GLY A 386 17.28 8.48 1.70
N LEU A 387 17.54 7.30 2.28
CA LEU A 387 16.73 6.78 3.39
C LEU A 387 16.75 7.70 4.61
N GLU A 388 17.92 8.19 5.02
CA GLU A 388 18.05 9.11 6.16
C GLU A 388 17.31 10.43 5.90
N ARG A 389 17.42 10.98 4.67
CA ARG A 389 16.69 12.19 4.25
C ARG A 389 15.18 11.97 4.31
N ILE A 390 14.68 10.84 3.80
CA ILE A 390 13.26 10.48 3.82
C ILE A 390 12.75 10.40 5.28
N LEU A 391 13.45 9.67 6.15
CA LEU A 391 13.05 9.51 7.56
C LEU A 391 13.13 10.83 8.35
N THR A 392 14.11 11.69 8.03
CA THR A 392 14.24 13.01 8.63
C THR A 392 13.06 13.91 8.24
N MET A 393 12.69 13.90 6.96
CA MET A 393 11.55 14.66 6.45
C MET A 393 10.23 14.14 7.01
N ASP A 394 10.04 12.82 7.08
CA ASP A 394 8.86 12.21 7.71
C ASP A 394 8.69 12.69 9.17
N LYS A 395 9.73 12.58 10.00
CA LYS A 395 9.71 13.08 11.39
C LYS A 395 9.38 14.57 11.48
N LYS A 396 9.97 15.38 10.59
CA LYS A 396 9.74 16.83 10.52
C LYS A 396 8.29 17.15 10.18
N VAL A 397 7.74 16.54 9.14
CA VAL A 397 6.35 16.73 8.71
C VAL A 397 5.40 16.30 9.81
N ARG A 398 5.61 15.14 10.45
CA ARG A 398 4.76 14.67 11.55
C ARG A 398 4.67 15.68 12.68
N LYS A 399 5.81 16.26 13.08
CA LYS A 399 5.87 17.31 14.11
C LYS A 399 5.06 18.55 13.70
N ILE A 400 5.20 18.99 12.45
CA ILE A 400 4.51 20.18 11.94
C ILE A 400 3.01 19.91 11.81
N ALA A 401 2.60 18.76 11.27
CA ALA A 401 1.19 18.36 11.16
C ALA A 401 0.50 18.32 12.54
N MET A 402 1.16 17.76 13.56
CA MET A 402 0.67 17.81 14.94
C MET A 402 0.50 19.24 15.46
N ALA A 403 1.40 20.16 15.11
CA ALA A 403 1.28 21.58 15.47
C ALA A 403 0.11 22.26 14.73
N LYS A 404 -0.06 21.99 13.44
CA LYS A 404 -1.19 22.50 12.64
C LYS A 404 -2.54 22.02 13.19
N ILE A 405 -2.63 20.76 13.62
CA ILE A 405 -3.83 20.23 14.31
C ILE A 405 -4.14 21.00 15.59
N LYS A 406 -3.13 21.36 16.38
CA LYS A 406 -3.33 22.14 17.62
C LYS A 406 -3.84 23.55 17.31
N LEU A 407 -3.30 24.21 16.29
CA LEU A 407 -3.73 25.54 15.85
C LEU A 407 -5.16 25.54 15.31
N LEU A 408 -5.50 24.56 14.46
CA LEU A 408 -6.85 24.44 13.90
C LEU A 408 -7.93 24.32 15.00
N LYS A 409 -7.63 23.59 16.07
CA LYS A 409 -8.52 23.45 17.24
C LYS A 409 -8.72 24.73 18.03
N GLN A 410 -7.77 25.66 17.96
CA GLN A 410 -7.82 26.95 18.63
C GLN A 410 -8.58 28.00 17.79
N GLY A 411 -9.02 27.65 16.59
CA GLY A 411 -9.75 28.53 15.68
C GLY A 411 -8.85 29.32 14.73
N ASP A 412 -7.55 29.02 14.68
CA ASP A 412 -6.62 29.66 13.76
C ASP A 412 -6.87 29.20 12.32
N VAL A 413 -6.80 30.15 11.38
CA VAL A 413 -6.78 29.84 9.94
C VAL A 413 -5.39 29.33 9.58
N LEU A 414 -5.32 28.09 9.10
CA LEU A 414 -4.08 27.41 8.74
C LEU A 414 -3.44 27.87 7.44
#